data_AF-A0A455UC51-F1
#
_entry.id   AF-A0A455UC51-F1
#
_cell.length_a   1.000
_cell.length_b   1.000
_cell.length_c   1.000
_cell.angle_alpha   90.00
_cell.angle_beta   90.00
_cell.angle_gamma   90.00
#
_symmetry.space_group_name_H-M   'P 1'
#
loop_
_entity.id
_entity.type
_entity.pdbx_description
1 polymer ?
#
loop_
_entity_poly.entity_id
_entity_poly.type
_entity_poly.pdbx_seq_one_letter_code
_entity_poly.pdbx_strand_id
1 'polypeptide(L)'
;MKISSAKKVSIRQLFAPALLAITIAPLALTAQAHSHGDHEGQGPDRERMEERMEERRQEVYQRADISEEKQAELNEAHAEHREAMHALHEEHHERIAEILSDEEQEALRNAMQEAHEEYRGKHGKRGHHDDQEESADSE
;
A
#
# COMPACT_ATOMS: atom_id res chain seq x y z
N MET A 1 -32.84 4.52 -56.98
CA MET A 1 -32.04 3.31 -56.65
C MET A 1 -30.56 3.62 -56.82
N LYS A 2 -29.78 3.52 -55.74
CA LYS A 2 -28.36 3.14 -55.68
C LYS A 2 -27.91 3.30 -54.22
N ILE A 3 -27.96 2.18 -53.49
CA ILE A 3 -27.58 2.06 -52.09
C ILE A 3 -26.10 1.69 -52.12
N SER A 4 -25.21 2.66 -51.82
CA SER A 4 -23.79 2.37 -51.66
C SER A 4 -23.56 1.76 -50.28
N SER A 5 -23.31 0.46 -50.29
CA SER A 5 -23.07 -0.38 -49.12
C SER A 5 -21.79 0.05 -48.40
N ALA A 6 -21.93 0.70 -47.24
CA ALA A 6 -20.82 0.97 -46.35
C ALA A 6 -20.35 -0.34 -45.69
N LYS A 7 -19.13 -0.75 -46.03
CA LYS A 7 -18.43 -1.88 -45.41
C LYS A 7 -18.37 -1.65 -43.89
N LYS A 8 -19.11 -2.47 -43.15
CA LYS A 8 -19.02 -2.55 -41.68
C LYS A 8 -17.66 -3.14 -41.33
N VAL A 9 -16.74 -2.33 -40.83
CA VAL A 9 -15.49 -2.83 -40.24
C VAL A 9 -15.87 -3.41 -38.88
N SER A 10 -15.82 -4.74 -38.78
CA SER A 10 -16.25 -5.49 -37.60
C SER A 10 -15.25 -5.31 -36.45
N ILE A 11 -15.75 -4.96 -35.27
CA ILE A 11 -15.06 -4.81 -33.98
C ILE A 11 -14.34 -6.10 -33.51
N ARG A 12 -14.44 -7.20 -34.27
CA ARG A 12 -13.84 -8.51 -33.94
C ARG A 12 -12.39 -8.72 -34.43
N GLN A 13 -11.70 -7.67 -34.89
CA GLN A 13 -10.32 -7.78 -35.40
C GLN A 13 -9.27 -6.94 -34.64
N LEU A 14 -9.58 -6.47 -33.41
CA LEU A 14 -8.62 -5.75 -32.56
C LEU A 14 -8.17 -6.55 -31.32
N PHE A 15 -8.15 -7.88 -31.40
CA PHE A 15 -7.55 -8.72 -30.36
C PHE A 15 -6.40 -9.53 -30.95
N ALA A 16 -5.23 -8.89 -31.05
CA ALA A 16 -3.96 -9.59 -31.20
C ALA A 16 -3.19 -9.46 -29.87
N PRO A 17 -3.19 -10.48 -28.99
CA PRO A 17 -2.37 -10.47 -27.79
C PRO A 17 -0.94 -10.85 -28.20
N ALA A 18 -0.09 -9.85 -28.44
CA ALA A 18 1.33 -10.09 -28.53
C ALA A 18 1.85 -10.42 -27.12
N LEU A 19 2.16 -11.70 -26.90
CA LEU A 19 2.81 -12.21 -25.70
C LEU A 19 4.24 -11.68 -25.62
N LEU A 20 4.43 -10.56 -24.91
CA LEU A 20 5.75 -10.04 -24.57
C LEU A 20 6.22 -10.72 -23.28
N ALA A 21 6.99 -11.80 -23.45
CA ALA A 21 7.70 -12.46 -22.36
C ALA A 21 8.85 -11.58 -21.89
N ILE A 22 8.63 -10.80 -20.82
CA ILE A 22 9.70 -10.11 -20.10
C ILE A 22 10.12 -11.01 -18.94
N THR A 23 11.39 -11.43 -18.98
CA THR A 23 12.06 -12.23 -17.98
C THR A 23 12.04 -11.53 -16.63
N ILE A 24 11.28 -12.09 -15.68
CA ILE A 24 11.27 -11.68 -14.29
C ILE A 24 12.61 -12.12 -13.67
N ALA A 25 13.58 -11.21 -13.58
CA ALA A 25 14.70 -11.40 -12.67
C ALA A 25 14.18 -11.14 -11.24
N PRO A 26 14.36 -12.07 -10.28
CA PRO A 26 14.04 -11.78 -8.89
C PRO A 26 15.15 -10.87 -8.35
N LEU A 27 14.96 -9.56 -8.49
CA LEU A 27 15.65 -8.60 -7.63
C LEU A 27 15.07 -8.80 -6.22
N ALA A 28 15.77 -9.57 -5.41
CA ALA A 28 15.49 -9.71 -3.99
C ALA A 28 15.75 -8.36 -3.32
N LEU A 29 14.73 -7.50 -3.33
CA LEU A 29 14.68 -6.30 -2.51
C LEU A 29 14.50 -6.76 -1.06
N THR A 30 15.61 -6.91 -0.33
CA THR A 30 15.56 -7.11 1.12
C THR A 30 15.12 -5.79 1.76
N ALA A 31 13.81 -5.62 1.92
CA ALA A 31 13.24 -4.60 2.77
C ALA A 31 13.67 -4.89 4.22
N GLN A 32 14.74 -4.23 4.65
CA GLN A 32 15.14 -4.20 6.05
C GLN A 32 14.17 -3.27 6.79
N ALA A 33 13.01 -3.81 7.16
CA ALA A 33 12.12 -3.18 8.11
C ALA A 33 12.79 -3.28 9.49
N HIS A 34 13.52 -2.24 9.86
CA HIS A 34 13.96 -2.06 11.24
C HIS A 34 12.70 -1.94 12.10
N SER A 35 12.51 -2.91 13.00
CA SER A 35 11.26 -3.10 13.72
C SER A 35 11.06 -2.01 14.78
N HIS A 36 9.92 -1.33 14.66
CA HIS A 36 8.97 -0.95 15.71
C HIS A 36 9.52 -0.70 17.12
N GLY A 37 9.64 0.59 17.46
CA GLY A 37 9.40 1.07 18.81
C GLY A 37 7.90 1.21 19.04
N ASP A 38 7.43 0.70 20.18
CA ASP A 38 6.09 0.91 20.69
C ASP A 38 5.80 2.41 20.83
N HIS A 39 4.73 2.90 20.19
CA HIS A 39 4.09 4.13 20.64
C HIS A 39 2.58 4.06 20.45
N GLU A 40 1.94 4.06 21.62
CA GLU A 40 0.53 4.26 21.88
C GLU A 40 0.02 5.56 21.24
N GLY A 41 -1.23 5.51 20.76
CA GLY A 41 -2.24 6.57 20.92
C GLY A 41 -1.89 8.03 20.63
N GLN A 42 -2.39 8.53 19.50
CA GLN A 42 -3.09 9.82 19.37
C GLN A 42 -2.37 11.10 19.89
N GLY A 43 -1.54 11.70 19.01
CA GLY A 43 -1.12 13.12 18.99
C GLY A 43 0.30 13.41 19.52
N PRO A 44 1.02 14.49 19.10
CA PRO A 44 0.69 15.59 18.19
C PRO A 44 1.47 15.53 16.86
N ASP A 45 1.02 16.32 15.89
CA ASP A 45 1.79 16.75 14.72
C ASP A 45 1.80 15.80 13.51
N ARG A 46 0.64 15.71 12.84
CA ARG A 46 0.48 15.13 11.50
C ARG A 46 1.53 15.68 10.53
N GLU A 47 1.81 16.98 10.61
CA GLU A 47 2.84 17.64 9.80
C GLU A 47 4.22 17.03 10.07
N ARG A 48 4.64 16.87 11.34
CA ARG A 48 5.91 16.17 11.64
C ARG A 48 5.92 14.71 11.21
N MET A 49 4.77 14.04 11.19
CA MET A 49 4.71 12.67 10.68
C MET A 49 4.91 12.65 9.16
N GLU A 50 4.28 13.59 8.44
CA GLU A 50 4.45 13.76 7.00
C GLU A 50 5.90 14.12 6.67
N GLU A 51 6.52 15.05 7.40
CA GLU A 51 7.95 15.39 7.29
C GLU A 51 8.83 14.15 7.44
N ARG A 52 8.64 13.34 8.50
CA ARG A 52 9.43 12.09 8.68
C ARG A 52 9.24 11.09 7.54
N MET A 53 8.05 11.05 6.93
CA MET A 53 7.78 10.16 5.79
C MET A 53 8.44 10.68 4.52
N GLU A 54 8.49 12.00 4.34
CA GLU A 54 9.22 12.65 3.25
C GLU A 54 10.71 12.43 3.38
N GLU A 55 11.29 12.67 4.55
CA GLU A 55 12.71 12.40 4.83
C GLU A 55 13.10 10.96 4.49
N ARG A 56 12.32 9.98 4.97
CA ARG A 56 12.55 8.56 4.64
C ARG A 56 12.46 8.29 3.15
N ARG A 57 11.52 8.91 2.44
CA ARG A 57 11.36 8.71 1.00
C ARG A 57 12.56 9.28 0.23
N GLN A 58 13.05 10.45 0.64
CA GLN A 58 14.24 11.06 0.06
C GLN A 58 15.49 10.22 0.33
N GLU A 59 15.65 9.67 1.54
CA GLU A 59 16.74 8.75 1.87
C GLU A 59 16.75 7.52 0.95
N VAL A 60 15.56 6.94 0.68
CA VAL A 60 15.42 5.80 -0.23
C VAL A 60 15.81 6.18 -1.66
N TYR A 61 15.42 7.36 -2.14
CA TYR A 61 15.81 7.83 -3.47
C TYR A 61 17.32 8.05 -3.60
N GLN A 62 17.94 8.64 -2.57
CA GLN A 62 19.40 8.82 -2.53
C GLN A 62 20.13 7.48 -2.51
N ARG A 63 19.67 6.53 -1.69
CA ARG A 63 20.26 5.17 -1.62
C ARG A 63 20.15 4.41 -2.95
N ALA A 64 19.14 4.72 -3.76
CA ALA A 64 18.93 4.12 -5.07
C ALA A 64 19.58 4.93 -6.22
N ASP A 65 20.36 5.98 -5.92
CA ASP A 65 21.01 6.87 -6.88
C ASP A 65 20.03 7.43 -7.94
N ILE A 66 18.78 7.71 -7.54
CA ILE A 66 17.76 8.27 -8.43
C ILE A 66 18.07 9.75 -8.67
N SER A 67 18.06 10.19 -9.93
CA SER A 67 18.28 11.61 -10.27
C SER A 67 17.18 12.51 -9.73
N GLU A 68 17.52 13.75 -9.39
CA GLU A 68 16.57 14.75 -8.85
C GLU A 68 15.32 14.92 -9.72
N GLU A 69 15.49 14.93 -11.05
CA GLU A 69 14.39 14.98 -12.01
C GLU A 69 13.40 13.82 -11.83
N LYS A 70 13.90 12.58 -11.71
CA LYS A 70 13.05 11.41 -11.50
C LYS A 70 12.47 11.36 -10.09
N GLN A 71 13.18 11.90 -9.09
CA GLN A 71 12.62 12.03 -7.74
C GLN A 71 11.41 12.98 -7.75
N ALA A 72 11.49 14.09 -8.49
CA ALA A 72 10.37 15.02 -8.65
C ALA A 72 9.16 14.34 -9.32
N GLU A 73 9.36 13.63 -10.43
CA GLU A 73 8.29 12.87 -11.11
C GLU A 73 7.64 11.81 -10.20
N LEU A 74 8.45 11.07 -9.43
CA LEU A 74 7.93 10.09 -8.47
C LEU A 74 7.15 10.74 -7.33
N ASN A 75 7.62 11.88 -6.82
CA ASN A 75 6.93 12.64 -5.78
C ASN A 75 5.57 13.15 -6.28
N GLU A 76 5.51 13.65 -7.51
CA GLU A 76 4.27 14.09 -8.15
C GLU A 76 3.28 12.93 -8.30
N ALA A 77 3.73 11.79 -8.86
CA ALA A 77 2.89 10.60 -8.99
C ALA A 77 2.37 10.08 -7.62
N HIS A 78 3.19 10.16 -6.56
CA HIS A 78 2.76 9.82 -5.21
C HIS A 78 1.72 10.80 -4.65
N ALA A 79 1.85 12.09 -4.93
CA ALA A 79 0.88 13.10 -4.51
C ALA A 79 -0.47 12.90 -5.20
N GLU A 80 -0.47 12.71 -6.52
CA GLU A 80 -1.67 12.40 -7.30
C GLU A 80 -2.36 11.13 -6.79
N HIS A 81 -1.60 10.07 -6.54
CA HIS A 81 -2.16 8.83 -6.00
C HIS A 81 -2.79 9.03 -4.62
N ARG A 82 -2.14 9.80 -3.74
CA ARG A 82 -2.68 10.10 -2.40
C ARG A 82 -4.01 10.86 -2.51
N GLU A 83 -4.08 11.87 -3.36
CA GLU A 83 -5.29 12.65 -3.58
C GLU A 83 -6.43 11.78 -4.13
N ALA A 84 -6.15 10.96 -5.15
CA ALA A 84 -7.14 10.06 -5.72
C ALA A 84 -7.68 9.05 -4.70
N MET A 85 -6.80 8.50 -3.85
CA MET A 85 -7.21 7.58 -2.79
C MET A 85 -7.99 8.28 -1.69
N HIS A 86 -7.67 9.54 -1.37
CA HIS A 86 -8.42 10.34 -0.41
C HIS A 86 -9.85 10.58 -0.89
N ALA A 87 -10.01 11.03 -2.14
CA ALA A 87 -11.31 11.26 -2.74
C ALA A 87 -12.16 9.98 -2.78
N LEU A 88 -11.56 8.84 -3.16
CA LEU A 88 -12.24 7.55 -3.13
C LEU A 88 -12.68 7.14 -1.72
N HIS A 89 -11.84 7.42 -0.72
CA HIS A 89 -12.14 7.11 0.67
C HIS A 89 -13.30 7.96 1.20
N GLU A 90 -13.32 9.26 0.87
CA GLU A 90 -14.42 10.17 1.19
C GLU A 90 -15.74 9.70 0.56
N GLU A 91 -15.74 9.42 -0.75
CA GLU A 91 -16.93 8.90 -1.45
C GLU A 91 -17.44 7.60 -0.80
N HIS A 92 -16.53 6.70 -0.45
CA HIS A 92 -16.90 5.46 0.21
C HIS A 92 -17.51 5.69 1.59
N HIS A 93 -16.96 6.63 2.37
CA HIS A 93 -17.50 6.99 3.67
C HIS A 93 -18.89 7.62 3.57
N GLU A 94 -19.10 8.54 2.62
CA GLU A 94 -20.41 9.10 2.33
C GLU A 94 -21.42 8.00 1.97
N ARG A 95 -21.01 7.06 1.11
CA ARG A 95 -21.86 5.93 0.71
C ARG A 95 -22.24 5.05 1.89
N ILE A 96 -21.32 4.82 2.84
CA ILE A 96 -21.62 4.09 4.07
C ILE A 96 -22.63 4.87 4.92
N ALA A 97 -22.45 6.17 5.07
CA ALA A 97 -23.34 7.03 5.85
C ALA A 97 -24.75 7.15 5.27
N GLU A 98 -24.91 6.99 3.95
CA GLU A 98 -26.22 6.87 3.31
C GLU A 98 -26.95 5.56 3.66
N ILE A 99 -26.20 4.48 3.90
CA ILE A 99 -26.74 3.11 4.08
C ILE A 99 -26.95 2.79 5.56
N LEU A 100 -26.00 3.18 6.40
CA LEU A 100 -25.93 2.83 7.82
C LEU A 100 -26.07 4.07 8.69
N SER A 101 -26.90 3.96 9.73
CA SER A 101 -26.92 4.95 10.80
C SER A 101 -25.59 5.00 11.54
N ASP A 102 -25.32 6.11 12.24
CA ASP A 102 -24.09 6.28 13.02
C ASP A 102 -23.88 5.13 14.04
N GLU A 103 -24.97 4.68 14.69
CA GLU A 103 -24.96 3.56 15.64
C GLU A 103 -24.57 2.23 14.96
N GLU A 104 -25.08 1.97 13.76
CA GLU A 104 -24.74 0.77 12.98
C GLU A 104 -23.30 0.82 12.45
N GLN A 105 -22.81 2.00 12.06
CA GLN A 105 -21.42 2.19 11.66
C GLN A 105 -20.45 1.91 12.81
N GLU A 106 -20.76 2.41 14.00
CA GLU A 106 -19.96 2.17 15.21
C GLU A 106 -19.96 0.68 15.57
N ALA A 107 -21.13 0.03 15.55
CA ALA A 107 -21.25 -1.40 15.79
C ALA A 107 -20.43 -2.22 14.78
N LEU A 108 -20.49 -1.88 13.49
CA LEU A 108 -19.70 -2.53 12.44
C LEU A 108 -18.20 -2.34 12.67
N ARG A 109 -17.76 -1.12 12.99
CA ARG A 109 -16.34 -0.82 13.27
C ARG A 109 -15.82 -1.64 14.45
N ASN A 110 -16.58 -1.72 15.54
CA ASN A 110 -16.22 -2.50 16.72
C ASN A 110 -16.11 -4.00 16.40
N ALA A 111 -17.09 -4.54 15.66
CA ALA A 111 -17.05 -5.95 15.24
C ALA A 111 -15.86 -6.26 14.33
N MET A 112 -15.52 -5.37 13.40
CA MET A 112 -14.33 -5.53 12.54
C MET A 112 -13.04 -5.48 13.35
N GLN A 113 -12.95 -4.58 14.33
CA GLN A 113 -11.79 -4.48 15.21
C GLN A 113 -11.61 -5.76 16.04
N GLU A 114 -12.67 -6.27 16.68
CA GLU A 114 -12.65 -7.52 17.43
C GLU A 114 -12.21 -8.71 16.56
N ALA A 115 -12.76 -8.82 15.35
CA ALA A 115 -12.38 -9.87 14.41
C ALA A 115 -10.89 -9.76 13.98
N HIS A 116 -10.38 -8.53 13.82
CA HIS A 116 -8.97 -8.31 13.51
C HIS A 116 -8.06 -8.70 14.68
N GLU A 117 -8.43 -8.34 15.91
CA GLU A 117 -7.71 -8.70 17.13
C GLU A 117 -7.71 -10.21 17.35
N GLU A 118 -8.83 -10.89 17.14
CA GLU A 118 -8.92 -12.35 17.19
C GLU A 118 -7.99 -13.01 16.15
N TYR A 119 -8.00 -12.50 14.91
CA TYR A 119 -7.14 -13.02 13.84
C TYR A 119 -5.66 -12.80 14.13
N ARG A 120 -5.26 -11.61 14.61
CA ARG A 120 -3.88 -11.34 15.05
C ARG A 120 -3.48 -12.19 16.25
N GLY A 121 -4.37 -12.39 17.22
CA GLY A 121 -4.11 -13.23 18.40
C GLY A 121 -3.83 -14.68 18.02
N LYS A 122 -4.51 -15.21 16.99
CA LYS A 122 -4.31 -16.58 16.49
C LYS A 122 -3.04 -16.76 15.66
N HIS A 123 -2.56 -15.71 14.96
CA HIS A 123 -1.36 -15.78 14.10
C HIS A 123 -0.11 -15.07 14.66
N GLY A 124 -0.21 -14.45 15.84
CA GLY A 124 0.79 -13.52 16.39
C GLY A 124 1.87 -14.09 17.28
N LYS A 125 1.96 -15.42 17.50
CA LYS A 125 3.09 -16.04 18.21
C LYS A 125 3.97 -16.86 17.25
N ARG A 126 4.62 -16.20 16.29
CA ARG A 126 5.83 -16.77 15.68
C ARG A 126 6.99 -16.51 16.62
N GLY A 127 7.57 -17.59 17.15
CA GLY A 127 8.46 -17.60 18.30
C GLY A 127 9.65 -16.66 18.18
N HIS A 128 9.86 -15.88 19.23
CA HIS A 128 11.17 -15.39 19.60
C HIS A 128 11.95 -16.61 20.06
N HIS A 129 12.90 -17.06 19.25
CA HIS A 129 13.84 -18.12 19.64
C HIS A 129 14.90 -17.43 20.50
N ASP A 130 14.74 -17.55 21.81
CA ASP A 130 15.81 -17.30 22.77
C ASP A 130 16.87 -18.40 22.61
N ASP A 131 17.70 -18.29 21.58
CA ASP A 131 19.00 -18.97 21.52
C ASP A 131 20.01 -18.11 22.28
N GLN A 132 19.99 -18.22 23.60
CA GLN A 132 21.11 -17.87 24.47
C GLN A 132 21.39 -19.05 25.39
N GLU A 133 21.88 -20.14 24.81
CA GLU A 133 22.74 -21.09 25.54
C GLU A 133 24.12 -21.15 24.88
N GLU A 134 25.14 -21.07 25.75
CA GLU A 134 26.41 -21.78 25.62
C GLU A 134 27.54 -21.16 24.77
N SER A 135 28.13 -20.09 25.29
CA SER A 135 29.60 -19.85 25.24
C SER A 135 29.94 -18.77 26.28
N ALA A 136 30.85 -18.92 27.24
CA ALA A 136 32.01 -19.76 27.33
C ALA A 136 32.31 -20.08 28.80
N ASP A 137 32.38 -21.37 29.13
CA ASP A 137 33.22 -21.86 30.20
C ASP A 137 34.65 -21.93 29.64
N SER A 138 35.51 -21.00 30.04
CA SER A 138 36.95 -21.00 29.79
C SER A 138 37.63 -20.01 30.74
N GLU A 139 37.99 -20.49 31.94
CA GLU A 139 39.11 -19.98 32.73
C GLU A 139 40.03 -21.14 33.16
#